data_AF-A0A8T1G1J1-F1
#
_entry.id   AF-A0A8T1G1J1-F1
#
_cell.length_a   1.000
_cell.length_b   1.000
_cell.length_c   1.000
_cell.angle_alpha   90.00
_cell.angle_beta   90.00
_cell.angle_gamma   90.00
#
_symmetry.space_group_name_H-M   'P 1'
#
loop_
_entity.id
_entity.type
_entity.pdbx_description
1 polymer ?
#
loop_
_entity_poly.entity_id
_entity_poly.type
_entity_poly.pdbx_seq_one_letter_code
_entity_poly.pdbx_strand_id
1 'polypeptide(L)'
;MKAAAIRRARNKRLRMKMAEADRIMLGGKEADLSALEDSPSPTLEVPESDGYPDMVIWTHLISLKNTSRRSDYRIRTYEASPDFESGQNCYGQRYLNQSLHFTTREFANLSYSGLETELRRFAKEGARFYEQAGITER
;
A
#
# COMPACT_ATOMS: atom_id res chain seq x y z
N MET A 1 21.92 -4.28 19.82
CA MET A 1 20.91 -5.31 19.42
C MET A 1 19.65 -5.31 20.29
N LYS A 2 19.71 -5.32 21.64
CA LYS A 2 18.50 -5.39 22.52
C LYS A 2 17.49 -4.24 22.33
N ALA A 3 17.94 -3.00 22.20
CA ALA A 3 17.05 -1.83 22.05
C ALA A 3 16.20 -1.86 20.77
N ALA A 4 16.79 -2.29 19.65
CA ALA A 4 16.06 -2.43 18.38
C ALA A 4 14.98 -3.53 18.44
N ALA A 5 15.27 -4.64 19.10
CA ALA A 5 14.31 -5.73 19.32
C ALA A 5 13.12 -5.27 20.19
N ILE A 6 13.40 -4.53 21.27
CA ILE A 6 12.37 -3.96 22.15
C ILE A 6 11.47 -2.97 21.39
N ARG A 7 12.07 -2.09 20.56
CA ARG A 7 11.31 -1.15 19.71
C ARG A 7 10.40 -1.88 18.72
N ARG A 8 10.90 -2.93 18.05
CA ARG A 8 10.10 -3.75 17.13
C ARG A 8 8.92 -4.41 17.84
N ALA A 9 9.16 -5.01 19.01
CA ALA A 9 8.10 -5.65 19.81
C ALA A 9 7.03 -4.65 20.27
N ARG A 10 7.45 -3.44 20.69
CA ARG A 10 6.53 -2.36 21.07
C ARG A 10 5.67 -1.89 19.88
N ASN A 11 6.28 -1.66 18.72
CA ASN A 11 5.56 -1.25 17.51
C ASN A 11 4.61 -2.35 17.04
N LYS A 12 5.02 -3.62 17.12
CA LYS A 12 4.16 -4.78 16.84
C LYS A 12 2.90 -4.76 17.71
N ARG A 13 3.06 -4.59 19.03
CA ARG A 13 1.93 -4.52 19.97
C ARG A 13 1.03 -3.31 19.71
N LEU A 14 1.59 -2.17 19.33
CA LEU A 14 0.81 -0.98 18.94
C LEU A 14 -0.02 -1.24 17.68
N ARG A 15 0.57 -1.85 16.64
CA ARG A 15 -0.13 -2.21 15.40
C ARG A 15 -1.29 -3.19 15.65
N MET A 16 -1.10 -4.20 16.50
CA MET A 16 -2.19 -5.11 16.89
C MET A 16 -3.35 -4.36 17.55
N LYS A 17 -3.06 -3.46 18.49
CA LYS A 17 -4.11 -2.65 19.15
C LYS A 17 -4.85 -1.72 18.19
N MET A 18 -4.15 -1.14 17.21
CA MET A 18 -4.78 -0.26 16.22
C MET A 18 -5.64 -1.05 15.23
N ALA A 19 -5.17 -2.22 14.77
CA ALA A 19 -5.97 -3.15 13.99
C ALA A 19 -7.26 -3.58 14.73
N GLU A 20 -7.16 -3.81 16.03
CA GLU A 20 -8.32 -4.13 16.88
C GLU A 20 -9.28 -2.94 17.05
N ALA A 21 -8.77 -1.72 17.23
CA ALA A 21 -9.59 -0.51 17.29
C ALA A 21 -10.33 -0.25 15.96
N ASP A 22 -9.65 -0.44 14.82
CA ASP A 22 -10.26 -0.33 13.49
C ASP A 22 -11.32 -1.41 13.24
N ARG A 23 -11.17 -2.60 13.84
CA ARG A 23 -12.18 -3.67 13.85
C ARG A 23 -13.42 -3.35 14.65
N ILE A 24 -13.28 -2.71 15.82
CA ILE A 24 -14.42 -2.33 16.67
C ILE A 24 -15.35 -1.37 15.93
N MET A 25 -14.83 -0.55 15.01
CA MET A 25 -15.62 0.30 14.11
C MET A 25 -16.34 -0.45 12.97
N LEU A 26 -16.10 -1.76 12.80
CA LEU A 26 -16.55 -2.57 11.65
C LEU A 26 -17.53 -3.72 12.00
N GLY A 27 -17.86 -3.94 13.27
CA GLY A 27 -18.95 -4.85 13.66
C GLY A 27 -18.85 -6.29 13.14
N GLY A 28 -17.65 -6.88 13.04
CA GLY A 28 -17.46 -8.21 12.46
C GLY A 28 -16.35 -9.04 13.15
N LYS A 29 -16.71 -10.28 13.52
CA LYS A 29 -15.92 -11.31 14.20
C LYS A 29 -14.61 -11.69 13.49
N GLU A 30 -13.65 -12.08 14.32
CA GLU A 30 -12.39 -12.81 14.08
C GLU A 30 -11.96 -13.00 12.62
N ALA A 31 -11.16 -12.08 12.09
CA ALA A 31 -10.20 -12.43 11.04
C ALA A 31 -8.89 -12.93 11.68
N ASP A 32 -8.18 -13.77 10.97
CA ASP A 32 -6.95 -14.40 11.44
C ASP A 32 -5.87 -13.34 11.77
N LEU A 33 -5.46 -13.30 13.05
CA LEU A 33 -4.43 -12.38 13.56
C LEU A 33 -3.04 -12.70 12.99
N SER A 34 -2.86 -13.88 12.36
CA SER A 34 -1.60 -14.29 11.72
C SER A 34 -1.24 -13.43 10.51
N ALA A 35 -2.23 -13.00 9.71
CA ALA A 35 -1.99 -12.25 8.48
C ALA A 35 -1.49 -10.81 8.73
N LEU A 36 -1.64 -10.30 9.95
CA LEU A 36 -1.08 -9.02 10.39
C LEU A 36 0.44 -9.03 10.55
N GLU A 37 1.05 -10.22 10.61
CA GLU A 37 2.49 -10.38 10.80
C GLU A 37 3.27 -10.20 9.49
N ASP A 38 2.64 -10.47 8.34
CA ASP A 38 3.35 -10.65 7.07
C ASP A 38 3.38 -9.42 6.16
N SER A 39 2.58 -8.37 6.41
CA SER A 39 2.70 -7.15 5.60
C SER A 39 3.82 -6.25 6.14
N PRO A 40 4.97 -6.10 5.46
CA PRO A 40 6.00 -5.16 5.89
C PRO A 40 5.40 -3.76 5.95
N SER A 41 5.76 -3.01 6.99
CA SER A 41 5.41 -1.59 7.05
C SER A 41 6.07 -0.87 5.87
N PRO A 42 5.40 0.11 5.24
CA PRO A 42 6.01 0.88 4.17
C PRO A 42 7.36 1.45 4.65
N THR A 43 8.43 1.17 3.92
CA THR A 43 9.75 1.70 4.26
C THR A 43 9.78 3.17 3.87
N LEU A 44 10.17 4.05 4.80
CA LEU A 44 10.29 5.50 4.59
C LEU A 44 11.50 5.89 3.71
N GLU A 45 12.31 4.92 3.31
CA GLU A 45 13.46 5.15 2.46
C GLU A 45 12.96 5.41 1.04
N VAL A 46 13.40 6.54 0.49
CA VAL A 46 13.21 6.82 -0.94
C VAL A 46 13.78 5.62 -1.69
N PRO A 47 12.98 4.93 -2.52
CA PRO A 47 13.49 3.84 -3.33
C PRO A 47 14.71 4.32 -4.10
N GLU A 48 15.75 3.49 -4.20
CA GLU A 48 16.90 3.81 -5.04
C GLU A 48 16.41 4.16 -6.45
N SER A 49 17.03 5.18 -7.05
CA SER A 49 16.65 5.62 -8.40
C SER A 49 16.85 4.47 -9.37
N ASP A 50 15.74 3.96 -9.93
CA ASP A 50 15.72 2.91 -10.94
C ASP A 50 15.90 3.45 -12.36
N GLY A 51 16.21 4.75 -12.48
CA GLY A 51 16.43 5.44 -13.75
C GLY A 51 15.14 5.91 -14.43
N TYR A 52 13.98 5.80 -13.80
CA TYR A 52 12.73 6.40 -14.27
C TYR A 52 12.40 7.70 -13.51
N PRO A 53 11.63 8.62 -14.11
CA PRO A 53 11.31 9.90 -13.47
C PRO A 53 10.25 9.80 -12.36
N ASP A 54 9.47 8.73 -12.36
CA ASP A 54 8.43 8.39 -11.37
C ASP A 54 8.83 7.18 -10.51
N MET A 55 8.05 6.83 -9.49
CA MET A 55 8.30 5.66 -8.64
C MET A 55 7.40 4.48 -9.02
N VAL A 56 7.82 3.25 -8.70
CA VAL A 56 6.96 2.05 -8.75
C VAL A 56 5.85 2.19 -7.70
N ILE A 57 4.59 2.18 -8.14
CA ILE A 57 3.40 2.36 -7.31
C ILE A 57 2.46 1.14 -7.27
N TRP A 58 2.55 0.20 -8.22
CA TRP A 58 1.64 -0.95 -8.25
C TRP A 58 2.10 -2.05 -7.30
N THR A 59 1.49 -2.10 -6.12
CA THR A 59 1.80 -3.11 -5.10
C THR A 59 0.77 -4.24 -5.05
N HIS A 60 -0.52 -3.91 -5.10
CA HIS A 60 -1.63 -4.88 -4.97
C HIS A 60 -2.74 -4.63 -5.99
N LEU A 61 -3.30 -5.72 -6.51
CA LEU A 61 -4.56 -5.72 -7.25
C LEU A 61 -5.71 -5.93 -6.26
N ILE A 62 -6.71 -5.04 -6.29
CA ILE A 62 -7.90 -5.10 -5.44
C ILE A 62 -9.06 -5.69 -6.22
N SER A 63 -9.71 -6.73 -5.67
CA SER A 63 -10.95 -7.30 -6.21
C SER A 63 -12.12 -6.98 -5.28
N LEU A 64 -13.09 -6.21 -5.80
CA LEU A 64 -14.27 -5.78 -5.04
C LEU A 64 -15.33 -6.88 -5.00
N LYS A 65 -15.89 -7.15 -3.82
CA LYS A 65 -16.99 -8.13 -3.65
C LYS A 65 -18.33 -7.52 -4.11
N ASN A 66 -19.02 -8.21 -5.00
CA ASN A 66 -20.35 -7.79 -5.47
C ASN A 66 -21.45 -7.82 -4.39
N THR A 67 -21.21 -8.44 -3.23
CA THR A 67 -22.14 -8.52 -2.11
C THR A 67 -22.11 -7.31 -1.18
N SER A 68 -21.08 -6.46 -1.27
CA SER A 68 -20.97 -5.24 -0.46
C SER A 68 -21.69 -4.06 -1.13
N ARG A 69 -22.14 -3.09 -0.34
CA ARG A 69 -22.77 -1.87 -0.86
C ARG A 69 -21.68 -0.92 -1.33
N ARG A 70 -22.02 -0.04 -2.29
CA ARG A 70 -21.09 1.03 -2.74
C ARG A 70 -20.58 1.90 -1.57
N SER A 71 -21.43 2.15 -0.57
CA SER A 71 -21.10 2.91 0.65
C SER A 71 -19.97 2.29 1.48
N ASP A 72 -19.70 1.00 1.30
CA ASP A 72 -18.69 0.27 2.05
C ASP A 72 -17.28 0.54 1.50
N TYR A 73 -17.18 0.99 0.24
CA TYR A 73 -15.94 1.37 -0.45
C TYR A 73 -15.60 2.85 -0.28
N ARG A 74 -15.54 3.32 0.96
CA ARG A 74 -15.12 4.69 1.28
C ARG A 74 -13.64 4.74 1.62
N ILE A 75 -12.97 5.78 1.12
CA ILE A 75 -11.62 6.16 1.57
C ILE A 75 -11.77 6.65 3.01
N ARG A 76 -11.16 5.94 3.97
CA ARG A 76 -11.15 6.34 5.37
C ARG A 76 -9.92 7.18 5.67
N THR A 77 -9.90 7.83 6.82
CA THR A 77 -8.70 8.49 7.34
C THR A 77 -8.26 7.72 8.59
N TYR A 78 -6.96 7.49 8.75
CA TYR A 78 -6.39 6.85 9.94
C TYR A 78 -5.11 7.56 10.38
N GLU A 79 -4.85 7.58 11.69
CA GLU A 79 -3.57 8.08 12.20
C GLU A 79 -2.46 7.09 11.81
N ALA A 80 -1.45 7.60 11.13
CA ALA A 80 -0.43 6.78 10.51
C ALA A 80 0.68 6.35 11.50
N SER A 81 0.59 6.81 12.76
CA SER A 81 1.43 6.35 13.87
C SER A 81 1.34 4.82 14.04
N PRO A 82 2.45 4.11 14.36
CA PRO A 82 3.81 4.63 14.57
C PRO A 82 4.68 4.64 13.30
N ASP A 83 4.09 4.42 12.12
CA ASP A 83 4.84 4.38 10.85
C ASP A 83 5.28 5.80 10.43
N PHE A 84 4.53 6.80 10.88
CA PHE A 84 4.79 8.23 10.73
C PHE A 84 4.75 8.94 12.09
N GLU A 85 5.25 10.18 12.13
CA GLU A 85 5.11 11.06 13.30
C GLU A 85 3.63 11.26 13.65
N SER A 86 3.33 11.38 14.96
CA SER A 86 1.96 11.57 15.41
C SER A 86 1.36 12.86 14.83
N GLY A 87 0.07 12.84 14.52
CA GLY A 87 -0.63 13.93 13.85
C GLY A 87 -0.61 13.85 12.32
N GLN A 88 0.13 12.91 11.72
CA GLN A 88 0.01 12.61 10.29
C GLN A 88 -1.12 11.62 10.03
N ASN A 89 -2.07 12.04 9.19
CA ASN A 89 -3.20 11.24 8.74
C ASN A 89 -2.90 10.62 7.37
N CYS A 90 -3.16 9.32 7.25
CA CYS A 90 -3.19 8.63 5.98
C CYS A 90 -4.63 8.37 5.54
N TYR A 91 -4.82 8.19 4.23
CA TYR A 91 -6.11 7.94 3.62
C TYR A 91 -6.18 6.52 3.04
N GLY A 92 -7.35 5.92 3.06
CA GLY A 92 -7.60 4.56 2.60
C GLY A 92 -7.81 3.59 3.76
N GLN A 93 -7.22 2.39 3.66
CA GLN A 93 -7.30 1.35 4.69
C GLN A 93 -5.89 0.88 5.04
N ARG A 94 -5.51 1.00 6.32
CA ARG A 94 -4.18 0.67 6.79
C ARG A 94 -3.80 -0.80 6.57
N TYR A 95 -4.74 -1.70 6.85
CA TYR A 95 -4.54 -3.15 6.72
C TYR A 95 -5.44 -3.70 5.62
N LEU A 96 -4.89 -3.79 4.41
CA LEU A 96 -5.65 -4.18 3.22
C LEU A 96 -6.21 -5.61 3.31
N ASN A 97 -5.50 -6.51 4.00
CA ASN A 97 -5.92 -7.89 4.23
C ASN A 97 -7.11 -8.06 5.20
N GLN A 98 -7.51 -6.99 5.91
CA GLN A 98 -8.61 -7.04 6.87
C GLN A 98 -9.96 -6.59 6.29
N SER A 99 -10.00 -6.25 5.00
CA SER A 99 -11.25 -5.80 4.40
C SER A 99 -12.28 -6.92 4.33
N LEU A 100 -13.49 -6.63 4.83
CA LEU A 100 -14.64 -7.50 4.61
C LEU A 100 -15.20 -7.35 3.18
N HIS A 101 -14.85 -6.27 2.48
CA HIS A 101 -15.51 -5.83 1.25
C HIS A 101 -14.69 -6.06 -0.02
N PHE A 102 -13.39 -6.30 0.10
CA PHE A 102 -12.51 -6.61 -1.03
C PHE A 102 -11.45 -7.63 -0.63
N THR A 103 -10.83 -8.24 -1.63
CA THR A 103 -9.63 -9.06 -1.46
C THR A 103 -8.46 -8.41 -2.20
N THR A 104 -7.24 -8.70 -1.75
CA THR A 104 -6.02 -8.21 -2.39
C THR A 104 -5.16 -9.37 -2.87
N ARG A 105 -4.44 -9.13 -3.96
CA ARG A 105 -3.36 -9.99 -4.44
C ARG A 105 -2.16 -9.10 -4.74
N GLU A 106 -0.98 -9.47 -4.27
CA GLU A 106 0.24 -8.75 -4.62
C GLU A 106 0.48 -8.82 -6.13
N PHE A 107 0.79 -7.68 -6.74
CA PHE A 107 1.12 -7.61 -8.18
C PHE A 107 2.33 -8.46 -8.53
N ALA A 108 3.31 -8.55 -7.63
CA ALA A 108 4.52 -9.37 -7.78
C ALA A 108 4.21 -10.86 -8.04
N ASN A 109 3.07 -11.36 -7.57
CA ASN A 109 2.65 -12.76 -7.68
C ASN A 109 1.78 -13.04 -8.93
N LEU A 110 1.63 -12.07 -9.83
CA LEU A 110 0.86 -12.22 -11.06
C LEU A 110 1.78 -12.53 -12.24
N SER A 111 1.25 -13.21 -13.27
CA SER A 111 2.01 -13.52 -14.50
C SER A 111 2.43 -12.28 -15.30
N TYR A 112 1.85 -11.12 -14.98
CA TYR A 112 2.13 -9.82 -15.58
C TYR A 112 2.71 -8.84 -14.54
N SER A 113 3.46 -9.33 -13.56
CA SER A 113 4.10 -8.50 -12.52
C SER A 113 5.04 -7.42 -13.08
N GLY A 114 5.61 -7.63 -14.27
CA GLY A 114 6.47 -6.65 -14.95
C GLY A 114 5.73 -5.54 -15.72
N LEU A 115 4.39 -5.54 -15.74
CA LEU A 115 3.60 -4.63 -16.57
C LEU A 115 3.87 -3.15 -16.26
N GLU A 116 4.01 -2.79 -14.98
CA GLU A 116 4.31 -1.41 -14.59
C GLU A 116 5.68 -0.96 -15.14
N THR A 117 6.70 -1.80 -15.00
CA THR A 117 8.04 -1.53 -15.52
C THR A 117 8.03 -1.33 -17.03
N GLU A 118 7.30 -2.19 -17.76
CA GLU A 118 7.18 -2.07 -19.23
C GLU A 118 6.45 -0.79 -19.64
N LEU A 119 5.38 -0.42 -18.93
CA LEU A 119 4.66 0.84 -19.19
C LEU A 119 5.56 2.07 -18.94
N ARG A 120 6.31 2.07 -17.83
CA ARG A 120 7.26 3.14 -17.50
C ARG A 120 8.38 3.22 -18.54
N ARG A 121 8.88 2.07 -19.02
CA ARG A 121 9.84 1.98 -20.14
C ARG A 121 9.31 2.64 -21.40
N PHE A 122 8.13 2.24 -21.85
CA PHE A 122 7.51 2.81 -23.05
C PHE A 122 7.22 4.31 -22.92
N ALA A 123 6.75 4.76 -21.75
CA ALA A 123 6.52 6.19 -21.51
C ALA A 123 7.82 7.00 -21.63
N LYS A 124 8.92 6.51 -21.02
CA LYS A 124 10.24 7.14 -21.10
C LYS A 124 10.80 7.17 -22.52
N GLU A 125 10.66 6.07 -23.27
CA GLU A 125 11.07 5.99 -24.68
C GLU A 125 10.27 6.94 -25.56
N GLY A 126 8.95 7.01 -25.36
CA GLY A 126 8.08 7.93 -26.06
C GLY A 126 8.44 9.40 -25.80
N ALA A 127 8.66 9.77 -24.53
CA ALA A 127 9.10 11.12 -24.17
C ALA A 127 10.42 11.50 -24.87
N ARG A 128 11.43 10.61 -24.86
CA ARG A 128 12.71 10.83 -25.56
C ARG A 128 12.54 10.98 -27.07
N PHE A 129 11.64 10.21 -27.67
CA PHE A 129 11.35 10.34 -29.09
C PHE A 129 10.78 11.74 -29.42
N TYR A 130 9.81 12.22 -28.64
CA TYR A 130 9.23 13.55 -28.83
C TYR A 130 10.27 14.67 -28.68
N GLU A 131 11.14 14.57 -27.67
CA GLU A 131 12.26 15.49 -27.47
C GLU A 131 13.20 15.53 -28.68
N GLN A 132 13.60 14.36 -29.18
CA GLN A 132 14.50 14.24 -30.35
C GLN A 132 13.85 14.73 -31.64
N ALA A 133 12.54 14.52 -31.79
CA ALA A 133 11.78 15.00 -32.94
C ALA A 133 11.47 16.51 -32.88
N GLY A 134 11.83 17.20 -31.79
CA GLY A 134 11.49 18.62 -31.58
C GLY A 134 9.99 18.86 -31.40
N ILE A 135 9.22 17.81 -31.11
CA ILE A 135 7.79 17.88 -30.87
C ILE A 135 7.62 18.16 -29.38
N THR A 136 7.57 19.44 -29.03
CA THR A 136 7.21 19.87 -27.68
C THR A 136 5.70 19.83 -27.52
N GLU A 137 5.22 19.21 -26.45
CA GLU A 137 3.81 19.26 -26.05
C GLU A 137 3.35 20.73 -26.06
N ARG A 138 2.28 21.01 -26.80
CA ARG A 138 1.57 22.29 -26.77
C ARG A 138 0.60 22.32 -25.61
#